data_AF-A0A7L9TZ10-F1
#
_entry.id   AF-A0A7L9TZ10-F1
#
_cell.length_a   1.000
_cell.length_b   1.000
_cell.length_c   1.000
_cell.angle_alpha   90.00
_cell.angle_beta   90.00
_cell.angle_gamma   90.00
#
_symmetry.space_group_name_H-M   'P 1'
#
loop_
_entity.id
_entity.type
_entity.pdbx_description
1 polymer ?
#
loop_
_entity_poly.entity_id
_entity_poly.type
_entity_poly.pdbx_seq_one_letter_code
_entity_poly.pdbx_strand_id
1 'polypeptide(L)'
;MSIDRRILAILGARLPAIFDLIPRGPLSLAALNAQLLPAHELGAAIAAEFAHTAWQADRFGLDPAIAFMDLDDWCPTRPRPPRLPPWWGPHRGLGPHPEPWSQESHADFHIGFASRLAWASSQIDSPALRESFDKAIERSIEAIDSGTP
;
A
#
# COMPACT_ATOMS: atom_id res chain seq x y z
N MET A 1 -11.84 25.10 -22.41
CA MET A 1 -11.48 23.67 -22.44
C MET A 1 -12.31 22.96 -21.38
N SER A 2 -13.13 21.97 -21.75
CA SER A 2 -13.88 21.17 -20.76
C SER A 2 -13.10 19.88 -20.49
N ILE A 3 -12.63 19.70 -19.27
CA ILE A 3 -12.00 18.44 -18.85
C ILE A 3 -13.12 17.40 -18.67
N ASP A 4 -12.92 16.20 -19.22
CA ASP A 4 -13.88 15.10 -19.13
C ASP A 4 -14.08 14.68 -17.66
N ARG A 5 -15.35 14.56 -17.25
CA ARG A 5 -15.74 14.17 -15.88
C ARG A 5 -15.19 12.80 -15.47
N ARG A 6 -14.97 11.90 -16.42
CA ARG A 6 -14.37 10.58 -16.17
C ARG A 6 -12.91 10.72 -15.75
N ILE A 7 -12.18 11.63 -16.40
CA ILE A 7 -10.78 11.93 -16.05
C ILE A 7 -10.71 12.56 -14.65
N LEU A 8 -11.63 13.47 -14.33
CA LEU A 8 -11.73 14.05 -12.99
C LEU A 8 -12.04 13.00 -11.92
N ALA A 9 -12.91 12.03 -12.21
CA ALA A 9 -13.22 10.95 -11.28
C ALA A 9 -11.99 10.03 -11.01
N ILE A 10 -11.20 9.76 -12.04
CA ILE A 10 -9.95 8.98 -11.93
C ILE A 10 -8.89 9.75 -11.13
N LEU A 11 -8.72 11.05 -11.43
CA LEU A 11 -7.77 11.91 -10.72
C LEU A 11 -8.16 12.08 -9.25
N GLY A 12 -9.46 12.26 -8.99
CA GLY A 12 -10.00 12.30 -7.63
C GLY A 12 -9.66 11.02 -6.87
N ALA A 13 -9.90 9.84 -7.44
CA ALA A 13 -9.63 8.56 -6.79
C ALA A 13 -8.16 8.29 -6.47
N ARG A 14 -7.22 8.87 -7.24
CA ARG A 14 -5.77 8.68 -7.05
C ARG A 14 -5.08 9.75 -6.21
N LEU A 15 -5.63 10.96 -6.16
CA LEU A 15 -5.05 12.10 -5.44
C LEU A 15 -6.00 12.51 -4.32
N PRO A 16 -5.76 12.06 -3.07
CA PRO A 16 -6.64 12.32 -1.93
C PRO A 16 -6.97 13.80 -1.76
N ALA A 17 -6.01 14.69 -2.03
CA ALA A 17 -6.18 16.14 -1.95
C ALA A 17 -7.16 16.73 -2.98
N ILE A 18 -7.45 16.02 -4.09
CA ILE A 18 -8.43 16.41 -5.11
C ILE A 18 -9.80 15.76 -4.83
N PHE A 19 -9.83 14.68 -4.04
CA PHE A 19 -11.03 13.92 -3.73
C PHE A 19 -12.12 14.80 -3.07
N ASP A 20 -11.70 15.77 -2.23
CA ASP A 20 -12.58 16.72 -1.53
C ASP A 20 -13.26 17.76 -2.44
N LEU A 21 -12.73 18.00 -3.64
CA LEU A 21 -13.22 19.04 -4.54
C LEU A 21 -14.30 18.55 -5.52
N ILE A 22 -14.60 17.25 -5.56
CA ILE A 22 -15.64 16.69 -6.43
C ILE A 22 -16.93 16.53 -5.62
N PRO A 23 -17.90 17.46 -5.73
CA PRO A 23 -19.16 17.34 -5.02
C PRO A 23 -19.91 16.12 -5.52
N ARG A 24 -19.92 15.05 -4.71
CA ARG A 24 -20.84 13.95 -4.88
C ARG A 24 -22.14 14.31 -4.17
N GLY A 25 -23.27 13.88 -4.73
CA GLY A 25 -24.58 14.01 -4.12
C GLY A 25 -24.64 13.40 -2.70
N PRO A 26 -25.83 13.36 -2.08
CA PRO A 26 -26.03 13.30 -0.63
C PRO A 26 -25.02 12.38 0.07
N LEU A 27 -24.20 13.03 0.89
CA LEU A 27 -23.03 12.55 1.61
C LEU A 27 -23.20 11.12 2.15
N SER A 28 -22.60 10.15 1.45
CA SER A 28 -22.28 8.86 2.04
C SER A 28 -21.10 9.06 2.97
N LEU A 29 -21.37 9.10 4.28
CA LEU A 29 -20.37 9.14 5.35
C LEU A 29 -19.33 7.99 5.25
N ALA A 30 -19.59 6.96 4.45
CA ALA A 30 -18.63 5.88 4.17
C ALA A 30 -17.40 6.35 3.38
N ALA A 31 -17.51 7.43 2.58
CA ALA A 31 -16.37 8.00 1.85
C ALA A 31 -15.38 8.76 2.75
N LEU A 32 -15.78 9.07 3.99
CA LEU A 32 -14.91 9.70 5.00
C LEU A 32 -14.12 8.68 5.84
N ASN A 33 -14.44 7.39 5.71
CA ASN A 33 -13.60 6.32 6.23
C ASN A 33 -12.72 5.83 5.08
N ALA A 34 -11.46 6.28 5.04
CA ALA A 34 -10.41 5.55 4.36
C ALA A 34 -10.24 4.22 5.09
N GLN A 35 -11.15 3.28 4.81
CA GLN A 35 -11.12 1.97 5.42
C GLN A 35 -9.85 1.30 4.89
N LEU A 36 -8.92 1.01 5.79
CA LEU A 36 -7.68 0.32 5.45
C LEU A 36 -8.03 -0.93 4.66
N LEU A 37 -7.38 -1.10 3.50
CA LEU A 37 -7.50 -2.32 2.73
C LEU A 37 -7.11 -3.51 3.62
N PRO A 38 -7.73 -4.69 3.43
CA PRO A 38 -7.21 -5.93 4.01
C PRO A 38 -5.72 -6.06 3.72
N ALA A 39 -4.94 -6.57 4.68
CA ALA A 39 -3.47 -6.54 4.59
C ALA A 39 -2.92 -7.17 3.32
N HIS A 40 -3.48 -8.30 2.89
CA HIS A 40 -3.15 -8.92 1.60
C HIS A 40 -3.43 -8.03 0.39
N GLU A 41 -4.59 -7.36 0.36
CA GLU A 41 -4.92 -6.41 -0.73
C GLU A 41 -4.02 -5.17 -0.69
N LEU A 42 -3.68 -4.69 0.52
CA LEU A 42 -2.73 -3.61 0.72
C LEU A 42 -1.35 -3.99 0.18
N GLY A 43 -0.83 -5.17 0.53
CA GLY A 43 0.44 -5.68 0.03
C GLY A 43 0.46 -5.76 -1.50
N ALA A 44 -0.61 -6.28 -2.11
CA ALA A 44 -0.74 -6.32 -3.56
C ALA A 44 -0.81 -4.92 -4.20
N ALA A 45 -1.49 -3.96 -3.57
CA ALA A 45 -1.54 -2.58 -4.06
C ALA A 45 -0.15 -1.92 -4.00
N ILE A 46 0.56 -2.10 -2.88
CA ILE A 46 1.91 -1.59 -2.68
C ILE A 46 2.90 -2.22 -3.69
N ALA A 47 2.80 -3.52 -3.94
CA ALA A 47 3.59 -4.18 -4.99
C ALA A 47 3.34 -3.61 -6.39
N ALA A 48 2.10 -3.20 -6.69
CA ALA A 48 1.79 -2.58 -7.97
C ALA A 48 2.46 -1.21 -8.13
N GLU A 49 2.51 -0.41 -7.08
CA GLU A 49 3.21 0.88 -7.08
C GLU A 49 4.73 0.69 -7.16
N PHE A 50 5.31 -0.24 -6.40
CA PHE A 50 6.73 -0.61 -6.52
C PHE A 50 7.08 -1.04 -7.95
N ALA A 51 6.29 -1.95 -8.54
CA ALA A 51 6.50 -2.42 -9.91
C ALA A 51 6.39 -1.28 -10.93
N HIS A 52 5.47 -0.33 -10.71
CA HIS A 52 5.31 0.83 -11.56
C HIS A 52 6.52 1.77 -11.49
N THR A 53 7.02 2.06 -10.29
CA THR A 53 8.21 2.89 -10.07
C THR A 53 9.46 2.25 -10.67
N ALA A 54 9.68 0.97 -10.42
CA ALA A 54 10.78 0.22 -11.01
C ALA A 54 10.71 0.22 -12.55
N TRP A 55 9.51 -0.02 -13.11
CA TRP A 55 9.29 0.04 -14.56
C TRP A 55 9.59 1.43 -15.14
N GLN A 56 9.19 2.51 -14.47
CA GLN A 56 9.53 3.86 -14.90
C GLN A 56 11.06 4.07 -14.90
N ALA A 57 11.75 3.67 -13.83
CA ALA A 57 13.20 3.77 -13.73
C ALA A 57 13.91 3.05 -14.89
N ASP A 58 13.53 1.79 -15.17
CA ASP A 58 14.04 1.01 -16.31
C ASP A 58 13.84 1.76 -17.65
N ARG A 59 12.66 2.35 -17.87
CA ARG A 59 12.37 3.10 -19.11
C ARG A 59 13.11 4.42 -19.24
N PHE A 60 13.51 5.03 -18.15
CA PHE A 60 14.34 6.24 -18.15
C PHE A 60 15.85 5.94 -18.10
N GLY A 61 16.25 4.67 -18.19
CA GLY A 61 17.66 4.26 -18.15
C GLY A 61 18.29 4.43 -16.76
N LEU A 62 17.46 4.51 -15.72
CA LEU A 62 17.86 4.49 -14.33
C LEU A 62 17.89 3.05 -13.81
N ASP A 63 18.66 2.81 -12.76
CA ASP A 63 18.67 1.51 -12.08
C ASP A 63 17.30 1.26 -11.41
N PRO A 64 16.57 0.18 -11.79
CA PRO A 64 15.29 -0.17 -11.15
C PRO A 64 15.42 -0.46 -9.65
N ALA A 65 16.63 -0.74 -9.16
CA ALA A 65 16.88 -0.89 -7.73
C ALA A 65 16.59 0.40 -6.94
N ILE A 66 16.50 1.58 -7.59
CA ILE A 66 16.12 2.83 -6.92
C ILE A 66 14.73 2.77 -6.29
N ALA A 67 13.84 1.90 -6.80
CA ALA A 67 12.52 1.67 -6.22
C ALA A 67 12.59 1.04 -4.81
N PHE A 68 13.71 0.40 -4.45
CA PHE A 68 13.92 -0.14 -3.09
C PHE A 68 14.08 0.95 -2.04
N MET A 69 14.59 2.13 -2.41
CA MET A 69 14.71 3.22 -1.44
C MET A 69 13.35 3.60 -0.85
N ASP A 70 12.31 3.61 -1.70
CA ASP A 70 10.93 3.86 -1.28
C ASP A 70 10.41 2.69 -0.42
N LEU A 71 10.71 1.45 -0.80
CA LEU A 71 10.33 0.24 -0.06
C LEU A 71 10.98 0.12 1.33
N ASP A 72 12.19 0.65 1.51
CA ASP A 72 12.89 0.70 2.79
C ASP A 72 12.37 1.83 3.70
N ASP A 73 11.92 2.94 3.10
CA ASP A 73 11.25 4.02 3.82
C ASP A 73 9.84 3.63 4.30
N TRP A 74 9.22 2.62 3.67
CA TRP A 74 7.96 2.01 4.10
C TRP A 74 8.15 1.08 5.30
N CYS A 75 8.83 1.57 6.35
CA CYS A 75 8.79 0.91 7.64
C CYS A 75 7.34 0.91 8.15
N PRO A 76 6.78 -0.23 8.63
CA PRO A 76 5.43 -0.26 9.15
C PRO A 76 5.39 0.63 10.38
N THR A 77 4.86 1.84 10.18
CA THR A 77 4.63 2.78 11.25
C THR A 77 3.50 2.18 12.06
N ARG A 78 3.83 1.37 13.09
CA ARG A 78 2.84 0.89 14.05
C ARG A 78 2.01 2.10 14.47
N PRO A 79 0.70 2.16 14.16
CA PRO A 79 -0.12 3.25 14.59
C PRO A 79 -0.10 3.19 16.11
N ARG A 80 0.54 4.19 16.72
CA ARG A 80 0.54 4.29 18.17
C ARG A 80 -0.93 4.43 18.58
N PRO A 81 -1.42 3.63 19.54
CA PRO A 81 -2.77 3.81 20.02
C PRO A 81 -2.95 5.29 20.41
N PRO A 82 -4.06 5.93 20.00
CA PRO A 82 -4.26 7.34 20.31
C PRO A 82 -4.16 7.54 21.81
N ARG A 83 -3.39 8.55 22.25
CA ARG A 83 -3.29 8.90 23.67
C ARG A 83 -4.67 9.40 24.12
N LEU A 84 -5.44 8.55 24.77
CA LEU A 84 -6.71 8.93 25.35
C LEU A 84 -6.48 9.66 26.68
N PRO A 85 -7.32 10.65 27.03
CA PRO A 85 -7.23 11.32 28.31
C PRO A 85 -7.40 10.34 29.49
N PRO A 86 -6.68 10.51 30.62
CA PRO A 86 -6.70 9.56 31.73
C PRO A 86 -8.08 9.31 32.35
N TRP A 87 -9.02 10.26 32.20
CA TRP A 87 -10.37 10.19 32.75
C TRP A 87 -11.37 9.40 31.88
N TRP A 88 -10.97 8.92 30.70
CA TRP A 88 -11.82 8.11 29.81
C TRP A 88 -12.02 6.66 30.24
N GLY A 89 -11.47 6.26 31.39
CA GLY A 89 -11.68 4.95 32.00
C GLY A 89 -11.12 3.78 31.17
N PRO A 90 -11.03 2.58 31.76
CA PRO A 90 -10.64 1.40 31.01
C PRO A 90 -11.82 0.97 30.12
N HIS A 91 -11.69 1.28 28.83
CA HIS A 91 -12.38 0.63 27.71
C HIS A 91 -13.92 0.72 27.68
N ARG A 92 -14.47 1.81 27.15
CA ARG A 92 -15.77 1.80 26.47
C ARG A 92 -15.73 2.71 25.25
N GLY A 93 -15.52 2.15 24.05
CA GLY A 93 -15.73 2.92 22.82
C GLY A 93 -15.01 2.40 21.57
N LEU A 94 -13.96 1.61 21.72
CA LEU A 94 -13.33 0.94 20.59
C LEU A 94 -13.59 -0.55 20.80
N GLY A 95 -14.54 -1.11 20.04
CA GLY A 95 -14.55 -2.57 19.81
C GLY A 95 -13.17 -3.01 19.29
N PRO A 96 -12.87 -4.32 19.24
CA PRO A 96 -11.56 -4.81 18.82
C PRO A 96 -11.19 -4.14 17.49
N HIS A 97 -10.36 -3.10 17.57
CA HIS A 97 -9.76 -2.56 16.37
C HIS A 97 -8.83 -3.69 15.97
N PRO A 98 -9.01 -4.33 14.80
CA PRO A 98 -7.99 -5.25 14.33
C PRO A 98 -6.69 -4.48 14.42
N GLU A 99 -5.77 -4.96 15.25
CA GLU A 99 -4.41 -4.43 15.33
C GLU A 99 -3.93 -4.47 13.88
N PRO A 100 -3.82 -3.31 13.20
CA PRO A 100 -3.65 -3.30 11.75
C PRO A 100 -2.32 -3.93 11.34
N TRP A 101 -1.45 -4.23 12.31
CA TRP A 101 -0.16 -4.90 12.18
C TRP A 101 0.00 -6.05 13.16
N SER A 102 -1.05 -6.85 13.38
CA SER A 102 -0.85 -8.18 13.97
C SER A 102 0.18 -8.98 13.15
N GLN A 103 0.84 -9.96 13.77
CA GLN A 103 1.80 -10.81 13.06
C GLN A 103 1.16 -11.50 11.84
N GLU A 104 -0.12 -11.87 11.94
CA GLU A 104 -0.91 -12.42 10.83
C GLU A 104 -1.14 -11.37 9.73
N SER A 105 -1.51 -10.12 10.09
CA SER A 105 -1.68 -9.01 9.14
C SER A 105 -0.37 -8.69 8.40
N HIS A 106 0.77 -8.75 9.10
CA HIS A 106 2.08 -8.54 8.50
C HIS A 106 2.44 -9.65 7.49
N ALA A 107 2.22 -10.91 7.86
CA ALA A 107 2.43 -12.03 6.94
C ALA A 107 1.52 -11.93 5.71
N ASP A 108 0.23 -11.63 5.91
CA ASP A 108 -0.74 -11.45 4.83
C ASP A 108 -0.34 -10.33 3.88
N PHE A 109 0.18 -9.21 4.40
CA PHE A 109 0.74 -8.13 3.60
C PHE A 109 1.87 -8.62 2.69
N HIS A 110 2.87 -9.30 3.25
CA HIS A 110 4.00 -9.79 2.47
C HIS A 110 3.60 -10.88 1.46
N ILE A 111 2.61 -11.73 1.79
CA ILE A 111 2.04 -12.70 0.84
C ILE A 111 1.41 -11.98 -0.35
N GLY A 112 0.58 -10.96 -0.09
CA GLY A 112 -0.06 -10.17 -1.14
C GLY A 112 0.96 -9.43 -2.02
N PHE A 113 1.97 -8.84 -1.39
CA PHE A 113 3.07 -8.14 -2.07
C PHE A 113 3.86 -9.10 -2.97
N ALA A 114 4.38 -10.20 -2.42
CA ALA A 114 5.17 -11.18 -3.15
C ALA A 114 4.36 -11.83 -4.30
N SER A 115 3.10 -12.18 -4.05
CA SER A 115 2.23 -12.79 -5.07
C SER A 115 2.01 -11.85 -6.26
N ARG A 116 1.79 -10.56 -6.00
CA ARG A 116 1.61 -9.56 -7.06
C ARG A 116 2.88 -9.35 -7.87
N LEU A 117 4.05 -9.27 -7.21
CA LEU A 117 5.33 -9.13 -7.90
C LEU A 117 5.71 -10.37 -8.70
N ALA A 118 5.47 -11.58 -8.18
CA ALA A 118 5.71 -12.81 -8.91
C ALA A 118 4.90 -12.86 -10.22
N TRP A 119 3.63 -12.45 -10.14
CA TRP A 119 2.79 -12.30 -11.34
C TRP A 119 3.32 -11.24 -12.31
N ALA A 120 3.77 -10.08 -11.81
CA ALA A 120 4.33 -9.03 -12.65
C ALA A 120 5.66 -9.47 -13.31
N SER A 121 6.53 -10.14 -12.56
CA SER A 121 7.83 -10.68 -13.01
C SER A 121 7.66 -11.67 -14.17
N SER A 122 6.62 -12.51 -14.12
CA SER A 122 6.31 -13.48 -15.18
C SER A 122 5.89 -12.85 -16.53
N GLN A 123 5.57 -11.55 -16.55
CA GLN A 123 5.11 -10.83 -17.75
C GLN A 123 6.15 -9.83 -18.29
N ILE A 124 7.32 -9.73 -17.66
CA ILE A 124 8.35 -8.76 -18.02
C ILE A 124 9.50 -9.43 -18.76
N ASP A 125 9.91 -8.80 -19.87
CA ASP A 125 11.07 -9.22 -20.68
C ASP A 125 12.38 -8.57 -20.24
N SER A 126 12.34 -7.47 -19.47
CA SER A 126 13.56 -6.79 -18.98
C SER A 126 14.24 -7.63 -17.90
N PRO A 127 15.50 -8.07 -18.09
CA PRO A 127 16.21 -8.86 -17.08
C PRO A 127 16.52 -8.05 -15.82
N ALA A 128 16.77 -6.74 -15.95
CA ALA A 128 17.03 -5.85 -14.81
C ALA A 128 15.79 -5.68 -13.93
N LEU A 129 14.61 -5.52 -14.53
CA LEU A 129 13.35 -5.47 -13.79
C LEU A 129 13.04 -6.80 -13.11
N ARG A 130 13.28 -7.92 -13.80
CA ARG A 130 13.09 -9.25 -13.23
C ARG A 130 13.96 -9.45 -11.99
N GLU A 131 15.25 -9.12 -12.07
CA GLU A 131 16.17 -9.20 -10.93
C GLU A 131 15.71 -8.32 -9.76
N SER A 132 15.24 -7.10 -10.05
CA SER A 132 14.70 -6.19 -9.03
C SER A 132 13.47 -6.79 -8.33
N PHE A 133 12.56 -7.42 -9.09
CA PHE A 133 11.36 -8.03 -8.53
C PHE A 133 11.68 -9.28 -7.71
N ASP A 134 12.60 -10.11 -8.19
CA ASP A 134 13.02 -11.33 -7.49
C ASP A 134 13.63 -10.98 -6.13
N LYS A 135 14.49 -9.95 -6.05
CA LYS A 135 15.02 -9.44 -4.77
C LYS A 135 13.93 -8.95 -3.81
N ALA A 136 12.90 -8.28 -4.33
CA ALA A 136 11.80 -7.77 -3.51
C ALA A 136 10.89 -8.90 -2.99
N ILE A 137 10.74 -9.97 -3.78
CA ILE A 137 10.07 -11.21 -3.39
C ILE A 137 10.86 -11.92 -2.29
N GLU A 138 12.18 -12.10 -2.47
CA GLU A 138 13.07 -12.71 -1.47
C GLU A 138 12.99 -11.99 -0.12
N ARG A 139 13.09 -10.65 -0.12
CA ARG A 139 12.91 -9.82 1.08
C ARG A 139 11.56 -10.07 1.76
N SER A 140 10.49 -10.28 1.00
CA SER A 140 9.16 -10.54 1.56
C SER A 140 9.06 -11.94 2.16
N ILE A 141 9.72 -12.93 1.56
CA ILE A 141 9.80 -14.29 2.11
C ILE A 141 10.57 -14.26 3.43
N GLU A 142 11.71 -13.56 3.50
CA GLU A 142 12.48 -13.38 4.73
C GLU A 142 11.67 -12.68 5.84
N ALA A 143 10.85 -11.68 5.48
CA ALA A 143 9.98 -10.98 6.41
C ALA A 143 8.87 -11.90 6.98
N ILE A 144 8.33 -12.81 6.16
CA ILE A 144 7.36 -13.83 6.60
C ILE A 144 8.03 -14.83 7.56
N ASP A 145 9.19 -15.35 7.18
CA ASP A 145 9.90 -16.40 7.93
C ASP A 145 10.45 -15.91 9.27
N SER A 146 10.94 -14.67 9.32
CA SER A 146 11.49 -14.07 10.54
C SER A 146 10.42 -13.73 11.58
N GLY A 147 9.14 -13.63 11.17
CA GLY A 147 8.03 -13.23 12.04
C GLY A 147 8.19 -11.81 12.61
N THR A 148 9.14 -11.05 12.08
CA THR A 148 9.42 -9.67 12.48
C THR A 148 8.50 -8.73 11.70
N PRO A 149 7.61 -7.97 12.36
CA PRO A 149 6.95 -6.84 11.74
C PRO A 149 7.91 -5.67 11.54
#